data_AF-A0A382J5N9-F1
#
_entry.id   AF-A0A382J5N9-F1
#
_cell.length_a   1.000
_cell.length_b   1.000
_cell.length_c   1.000
_cell.angle_alpha   90.00
_cell.angle_beta   90.00
_cell.angle_gamma   90.00
#
_symmetry.space_group_name_H-M   'P 1'
#
loop_
_entity.id
_entity.type
_entity.pdbx_description
1 polymer ?
#
loop_
_entity_poly.entity_id
_entity_poly.type
_entity_poly.pdbx_seq_one_letter_code
_entity_poly.pdbx_strand_id
1 'polypeptide(L)'
;MMMKTNRKNTMMKILPILAVLVWVGCEDLDFPDPNNPTDDTATIQSLVTGAEAVMRQDLGVYLRDLLVVGREAYYLEPADPRYTGELLTGPIDPGGFLCYRPWQTAYKAIANCETIMGNAGADEGAKGVAQTLHAYSLMRLVYLWDESGARLNYDGDITATVSTKPQVLAAIESLLDAGYSNLNSAGSTFSFSLSSGFAGFNTPATFANFNRGLRARVAVHQSDWSAAQTALNNCSAWATSSNPDEGVYHTFSTGANDQGNEMYEAADGEYVKLMIHPSHIADAESGDSRVTDNTHIRSEVITYDELESFIAPTLYSSSYDPVPIMRSVELQLL
;
A
#
# COMPACT_ATOMS: atom_id res chain seq x y z
N MET A 1 -19.64 -69.75 -52.39
CA MET A 1 -18.25 -69.65 -51.88
C MET A 1 -18.22 -68.49 -50.90
N MET A 2 -17.97 -68.78 -49.62
CA MET A 2 -18.17 -67.87 -48.49
C MET A 2 -17.03 -66.84 -48.43
N MET A 3 -17.31 -65.56 -48.67
CA MET A 3 -16.29 -64.49 -48.60
C MET A 3 -16.19 -63.97 -47.17
N LYS A 4 -15.07 -64.26 -46.51
CA LYS A 4 -14.74 -63.86 -45.14
C LYS A 4 -14.20 -62.42 -45.15
N THR A 5 -14.99 -61.44 -44.71
CA THR A 5 -14.54 -60.05 -44.55
C THR A 5 -13.81 -59.88 -43.21
N ASN A 6 -12.47 -59.84 -43.26
CA ASN A 6 -11.64 -59.47 -42.12
C ASN A 6 -11.79 -57.95 -41.85
N ARG A 7 -12.57 -57.56 -40.84
CA ARG A 7 -12.52 -56.20 -40.30
C ARG A 7 -11.18 -56.01 -39.58
N LYS A 8 -10.27 -55.22 -40.18
CA LYS A 8 -9.05 -54.76 -39.50
C LYS A 8 -9.48 -53.78 -38.40
N ASN A 9 -9.22 -54.10 -37.13
CA ASN A 9 -9.44 -53.20 -35.99
C ASN A 9 -8.48 -52.01 -36.06
N THR A 10 -8.89 -50.95 -36.78
CA THR A 10 -8.14 -49.69 -36.89
C THR A 10 -8.06 -48.95 -35.55
N MET A 11 -8.97 -49.21 -34.61
CA MET A 11 -8.97 -48.66 -33.24
C MET A 11 -7.72 -49.02 -32.44
N MET A 12 -7.09 -50.17 -32.71
CA MET A 12 -5.94 -50.65 -31.92
C MET A 12 -4.62 -49.96 -32.31
N LYS A 13 -4.60 -49.21 -33.42
CA LYS A 13 -3.42 -48.44 -33.86
C LYS A 13 -3.47 -46.96 -33.50
N ILE A 14 -4.65 -46.44 -33.14
CA ILE A 14 -4.83 -45.02 -32.79
C ILE A 14 -4.55 -44.80 -31.30
N LEU A 15 -4.86 -45.79 -30.45
CA LEU A 15 -4.63 -45.73 -29.00
C LEU A 15 -3.16 -45.45 -28.58
N PRO A 16 -2.13 -46.09 -29.17
CA PRO A 16 -0.75 -45.81 -28.76
C PRO A 16 -0.26 -44.43 -29.22
N ILE A 17 -0.81 -43.86 -30.31
CA ILE A 17 -0.44 -42.52 -30.79
C ILE A 17 -1.07 -41.44 -29.89
N LEU A 18 -2.30 -41.65 -29.41
CA LEU A 18 -2.95 -40.76 -28.45
C LEU A 18 -2.27 -40.80 -27.07
N ALA A 19 -1.80 -41.97 -26.64
CA ALA A 19 -1.10 -42.13 -25.36
C ALA A 19 0.28 -41.45 -25.35
N VAL A 20 0.98 -41.40 -26.48
CA VAL A 20 2.27 -40.68 -26.60
C VAL A 20 2.05 -39.16 -26.56
N LEU A 21 0.98 -38.63 -27.16
CA LEU A 21 0.68 -37.19 -27.13
C LEU A 21 0.29 -36.67 -25.74
N VAL A 22 -0.28 -37.52 -24.88
CA VAL A 22 -0.65 -37.15 -23.50
C VAL A 22 0.58 -37.16 -22.56
N TRP A 23 1.64 -37.90 -22.90
CA TRP A 23 2.82 -38.02 -22.03
C TRP A 23 3.87 -36.92 -22.22
N VAL A 24 3.81 -36.15 -23.31
CA VAL A 24 4.69 -34.98 -23.56
C VAL A 24 3.98 -33.65 -23.24
N GLY A 25 2.79 -33.70 -22.63
CA GLY A 25 1.92 -32.54 -22.41
C GLY A 25 1.92 -31.96 -21.00
N CYS A 26 2.89 -32.31 -20.15
CA CYS A 26 2.98 -31.78 -18.78
C CYS A 26 4.45 -31.53 -18.42
N GLU A 27 5.09 -30.67 -19.19
CA GLU A 27 6.19 -29.88 -18.65
C GLU A 27 5.53 -28.68 -17.95
N ASP A 28 5.94 -28.41 -16.70
CA ASP A 28 5.49 -27.21 -15.99
C ASP A 28 5.71 -26.01 -16.91
N LEU A 29 4.61 -25.36 -17.30
CA LEU A 29 4.63 -24.07 -17.95
C LEU A 29 4.89 -23.01 -16.89
N ASP A 30 6.03 -23.12 -16.21
CA ASP A 30 6.57 -22.05 -15.40
C ASP A 30 7.19 -21.06 -16.38
N PHE A 31 6.32 -20.31 -17.06
CA PHE A 31 6.78 -19.12 -17.75
C PHE A 31 7.15 -18.13 -16.66
N PRO A 32 8.42 -17.70 -16.55
CA PRO A 32 8.72 -16.53 -15.75
C PRO A 32 7.83 -15.41 -16.29
N ASP A 33 7.01 -14.81 -15.43
CA ASP A 33 6.20 -13.66 -15.78
C ASP A 33 7.12 -12.64 -16.45
N PRO A 34 6.96 -12.33 -17.75
CA PRO A 34 7.87 -11.44 -18.45
C PRO A 34 7.88 -10.03 -17.84
N ASN A 35 6.94 -9.72 -16.95
CA ASN A 35 6.87 -8.48 -16.18
C ASN A 35 7.37 -8.60 -14.72
N ASN A 36 7.77 -9.80 -14.26
CA ASN A 36 8.32 -10.00 -12.93
C ASN A 36 9.79 -10.44 -13.04
N PRO A 37 10.77 -9.62 -12.61
CA PRO A 37 12.16 -10.07 -12.58
C PRO A 37 12.27 -11.32 -11.70
N THR A 38 12.92 -12.38 -12.21
CA THR A 38 13.24 -13.55 -11.41
C THR A 38 14.28 -13.19 -10.35
N ASP A 39 14.16 -13.79 -9.15
CA ASP A 39 15.01 -13.50 -7.99
C ASP A 39 16.52 -13.56 -8.30
N ASP A 40 16.93 -14.39 -9.26
CA ASP A 40 18.33 -14.61 -9.65
C ASP A 40 18.99 -13.41 -10.38
N THR A 41 18.23 -12.40 -10.80
CA THR A 41 18.77 -11.24 -11.54
C THR A 41 18.43 -9.87 -10.93
N ALA A 42 17.62 -9.85 -9.86
CA ALA A 42 17.22 -8.61 -9.22
C ALA A 42 18.37 -8.01 -8.39
N THR A 43 18.73 -6.75 -8.69
CA THR A 43 19.67 -5.97 -7.88
C THR A 43 18.98 -5.37 -6.66
N ILE A 44 19.74 -5.02 -5.62
CA ILE A 44 19.20 -4.26 -4.47
C ILE A 44 18.50 -2.98 -4.93
N GLN A 45 19.06 -2.27 -5.91
CA GLN A 45 18.43 -1.07 -6.48
C GLN A 45 17.05 -1.38 -7.08
N SER A 46 16.93 -2.41 -7.92
CA SER A 46 15.65 -2.75 -8.56
C SER A 46 14.61 -3.22 -7.54
N LEU A 47 15.03 -3.94 -6.49
CA LEU A 47 14.12 -4.37 -5.43
C LEU A 47 13.61 -3.20 -4.59
N VAL A 48 14.48 -2.26 -4.20
CA VAL A 48 14.09 -1.04 -3.46
C VAL A 48 13.13 -0.19 -4.30
N THR A 49 13.46 0.04 -5.57
CA THR A 49 12.57 0.77 -6.49
C THR A 49 11.23 0.05 -6.67
N GLY A 50 11.24 -1.29 -6.75
CA GLY A 50 10.04 -2.11 -6.81
C GLY A 50 9.18 -2.00 -5.54
N ALA A 51 9.79 -2.00 -4.36
CA ALA A 51 9.07 -1.78 -3.10
C ALA A 51 8.40 -0.39 -3.06
N GLU A 52 9.12 0.66 -3.44
CA GLU A 52 8.56 2.02 -3.56
C GLU A 52 7.39 2.09 -4.54
N ALA A 53 7.52 1.46 -5.71
CA ALA A 53 6.48 1.46 -6.74
C ALA A 53 5.22 0.70 -6.29
N VAL A 54 5.38 -0.50 -5.73
CA VAL A 54 4.26 -1.34 -5.30
C VAL A 54 3.49 -0.67 -4.15
N MET A 55 4.16 0.03 -3.22
CA MET A 55 3.44 0.77 -2.17
C MET A 55 2.48 1.84 -2.74
N ARG A 56 2.68 2.34 -3.96
CA ARG A 56 1.77 3.30 -4.58
C ARG A 56 0.60 2.63 -5.31
N GLN A 57 0.75 1.37 -5.71
CA GLN A 57 -0.34 0.65 -6.40
C GLN A 57 -1.58 0.61 -5.50
N ASP A 58 -2.76 0.81 -6.10
CA ASP A 58 -4.05 0.84 -5.41
C ASP A 58 -4.11 1.76 -4.17
N LEU A 59 -3.21 2.76 -4.06
CA LEU A 59 -3.23 3.71 -2.96
C LEU A 59 -4.52 4.54 -2.97
N GLY A 60 -5.05 4.85 -4.16
CA GLY A 60 -6.33 5.53 -4.31
C GLY A 60 -7.49 4.74 -3.70
N VAL A 61 -7.57 3.43 -3.96
CA VAL A 61 -8.57 2.55 -3.34
C VAL A 61 -8.40 2.54 -1.82
N TYR A 62 -7.19 2.28 -1.34
CA TYR A 62 -6.89 2.28 0.10
C TYR A 62 -7.32 3.56 0.82
N LEU A 63 -7.01 4.74 0.25
CA LEU A 63 -7.34 6.02 0.86
C LEU A 63 -8.84 6.32 0.81
N ARG A 64 -9.51 6.05 -0.32
CA ARG A 64 -10.97 6.19 -0.43
C ARG A 64 -11.67 5.32 0.59
N ASP A 65 -11.24 4.08 0.76
CA ASP A 65 -11.85 3.15 1.71
C ASP A 65 -11.71 3.67 3.15
N LEU A 66 -10.53 4.13 3.55
CA LEU A 66 -10.31 4.76 4.85
C LEU A 66 -11.20 6.00 5.06
N LEU A 67 -11.29 6.88 4.07
CA LEU A 67 -12.08 8.11 4.17
C LEU A 67 -13.59 7.80 4.30
N VAL A 68 -14.08 6.82 3.54
CA VAL A 68 -15.49 6.43 3.53
C VAL A 68 -15.85 5.70 4.81
N VAL A 69 -15.05 4.71 5.24
CA VAL A 69 -15.26 3.99 6.51
C VAL A 69 -15.14 4.95 7.71
N GLY A 70 -14.17 5.87 7.66
CA GLY A 70 -13.95 6.91 8.67
C GLY A 70 -14.97 8.04 8.69
N ARG A 71 -15.89 8.10 7.70
CA ARG A 71 -16.91 9.16 7.54
C ARG A 71 -16.35 10.56 7.31
N GLU A 72 -15.15 10.66 6.76
CA GLU A 72 -14.49 11.93 6.41
C GLU A 72 -14.87 12.41 5.00
N ALA A 73 -15.15 11.46 4.10
CA ALA A 73 -15.59 11.75 2.74
C ALA A 73 -16.56 10.69 2.22
N TYR A 74 -17.26 11.04 1.16
CA TYR A 74 -17.95 10.12 0.28
C TYR A 74 -17.14 9.94 -1.00
N TYR A 75 -17.19 8.73 -1.57
CA TYR A 75 -16.73 8.51 -2.94
C TYR A 75 -17.94 8.12 -3.80
N LEU A 76 -18.50 9.13 -4.48
CA LEU A 76 -19.75 9.05 -5.22
C LEU A 76 -19.47 8.70 -6.69
N GLU A 77 -19.12 7.43 -6.94
CA GLU A 77 -18.90 6.88 -8.27
C GLU A 77 -20.17 6.19 -8.78
N PRO A 78 -20.94 6.80 -9.71
CA PRO A 78 -22.20 6.21 -10.18
C PRO A 78 -22.04 4.85 -10.86
N ALA A 79 -20.87 4.58 -11.45
CA ALA A 79 -20.58 3.31 -12.09
C ALA A 79 -20.23 2.19 -11.10
N ASP A 80 -19.97 2.52 -9.83
CA ASP A 80 -19.54 1.59 -8.81
C ASP A 80 -20.23 1.87 -7.46
N PRO A 81 -21.48 1.39 -7.28
CA PRO A 81 -22.28 1.65 -6.09
C PRO A 81 -21.74 0.97 -4.83
N ARG A 82 -20.61 0.25 -4.90
CA ARG A 82 -20.05 -0.49 -3.77
C ARG A 82 -19.36 0.44 -2.77
N TYR A 83 -18.86 1.59 -3.20
CA TYR A 83 -18.29 2.58 -2.29
C TYR A 83 -19.31 3.08 -1.26
N THR A 84 -20.56 3.28 -1.66
CA THR A 84 -21.65 3.66 -0.75
C THR A 84 -22.39 2.45 -0.18
N GLY A 85 -22.73 1.48 -1.04
CA GLY A 85 -23.50 0.30 -0.67
C GLY A 85 -22.75 -0.67 0.25
N GLU A 86 -21.46 -0.90 0.04
CA GLU A 86 -20.67 -1.84 0.84
C GLU A 86 -19.96 -1.15 2.00
N LEU A 87 -19.19 -0.09 1.77
CA LEU A 87 -18.37 0.53 2.83
C LEU A 87 -19.20 1.33 3.85
N LEU A 88 -20.27 2.02 3.43
CA LEU A 88 -21.10 2.83 4.34
C LEU A 88 -22.24 2.03 4.96
N THR A 89 -22.86 1.13 4.19
CA THR A 89 -24.11 0.43 4.57
C THR A 89 -23.87 -1.05 4.90
N GLY A 90 -23.08 -1.74 4.07
CA GLY A 90 -22.72 -3.14 4.22
C GLY A 90 -23.78 -4.14 3.72
N PRO A 91 -23.43 -5.43 3.69
CA PRO A 91 -22.14 -5.99 4.08
C PRO A 91 -21.05 -5.75 3.03
N ILE A 92 -19.79 -5.71 3.47
CA ILE A 92 -18.62 -5.64 2.59
C ILE A 92 -18.34 -7.02 1.99
N ASP A 93 -18.11 -7.11 0.68
CA ASP A 93 -17.65 -8.35 0.04
C ASP A 93 -16.16 -8.56 0.34
N PRO A 94 -15.77 -9.58 1.14
CA PRO A 94 -14.36 -9.83 1.45
C PRO A 94 -13.53 -10.23 0.23
N GLY A 95 -14.16 -10.72 -0.85
CA GLY A 95 -13.51 -11.00 -2.14
C GLY A 95 -13.58 -9.83 -3.12
N GLY A 96 -14.31 -8.77 -2.77
CA GLY A 96 -14.50 -7.58 -3.58
C GLY A 96 -13.22 -6.77 -3.71
N PHE A 97 -13.12 -5.95 -4.75
CA PHE A 97 -11.90 -5.19 -5.06
C PHE A 97 -11.52 -4.17 -3.97
N LEU A 98 -12.50 -3.64 -3.22
CA LEU A 98 -12.30 -2.72 -2.11
C LEU A 98 -11.47 -3.37 -0.99
N CYS A 99 -11.70 -4.66 -0.69
CA CYS A 99 -10.85 -5.41 0.23
C CYS A 99 -9.62 -6.00 -0.46
N TYR A 100 -9.81 -6.66 -1.60
CA TYR A 100 -8.77 -7.50 -2.19
C TYR A 100 -7.57 -6.68 -2.69
N ARG A 101 -7.78 -5.50 -3.30
CA ARG A 101 -6.68 -4.72 -3.88
C ARG A 101 -5.75 -4.13 -2.82
N PRO A 102 -6.23 -3.42 -1.78
CA PRO A 102 -5.33 -2.95 -0.72
C PRO A 102 -4.63 -4.09 0.02
N TRP A 103 -5.31 -5.23 0.20
CA TRP A 103 -4.72 -6.42 0.81
C TRP A 103 -3.57 -6.97 -0.03
N GLN A 104 -3.86 -7.30 -1.29
CA GLN A 104 -2.90 -7.90 -2.21
C GLN A 104 -1.66 -7.01 -2.38
N THR A 105 -1.86 -5.71 -2.55
CA THR A 105 -0.76 -4.78 -2.83
C THR A 105 0.15 -4.58 -1.62
N ALA A 106 -0.39 -4.54 -0.40
CA ALA A 106 0.45 -4.53 0.81
C ALA A 106 1.31 -5.80 0.90
N TYR A 107 0.75 -6.98 0.63
CA TYR A 107 1.53 -8.23 0.64
C TYR A 107 2.57 -8.32 -0.49
N LYS A 108 2.30 -7.74 -1.66
CA LYS A 108 3.32 -7.62 -2.72
C LYS A 108 4.49 -6.74 -2.28
N ALA A 109 4.23 -5.63 -1.60
CA ALA A 109 5.29 -4.77 -1.07
C ALA A 109 6.11 -5.51 0.01
N ILE A 110 5.42 -6.25 0.88
CA ILE A 110 6.06 -7.10 1.90
C ILE A 110 6.95 -8.17 1.27
N ALA A 111 6.46 -8.88 0.25
CA ALA A 111 7.25 -9.89 -0.46
C ALA A 111 8.55 -9.31 -1.04
N ASN A 112 8.48 -8.13 -1.68
CA ASN A 112 9.69 -7.44 -2.15
C ASN A 112 10.66 -7.10 -1.01
N CYS A 113 10.16 -6.69 0.16
CA CYS A 113 10.99 -6.40 1.33
C CYS A 113 11.65 -7.67 1.89
N GLU A 114 10.92 -8.78 1.95
CA GLU A 114 11.45 -10.10 2.34
C GLU A 114 12.57 -10.54 1.37
N THR A 115 12.39 -10.36 0.05
CA THR A 115 13.43 -10.63 -0.95
C THR A 115 14.67 -9.78 -0.72
N ILE A 116 14.54 -8.49 -0.38
CA ILE A 116 15.70 -7.64 -0.02
C ILE A 116 16.40 -8.19 1.22
N MET A 117 15.65 -8.51 2.28
CA MET A 117 16.22 -9.01 3.54
C MET A 117 16.90 -10.37 3.38
N GLY A 118 16.41 -11.23 2.49
CA GLY A 118 17.00 -12.53 2.15
C GLY A 118 18.15 -12.46 1.15
N ASN A 119 18.37 -11.33 0.48
CA ASN A 119 19.39 -11.20 -0.55
C ASN A 119 20.80 -11.15 0.07
N ALA A 120 21.71 -12.00 -0.41
CA ALA A 120 23.09 -12.07 0.09
C ALA A 120 23.90 -10.77 -0.13
N GLY A 121 23.50 -9.94 -1.10
CA GLY A 121 24.10 -8.63 -1.38
C GLY A 121 23.50 -7.47 -0.60
N ALA A 122 22.49 -7.70 0.24
CA ALA A 122 21.88 -6.64 1.04
C ALA A 122 22.80 -6.24 2.22
N ASP A 123 23.24 -4.98 2.21
CA ASP A 123 23.90 -4.37 3.37
C ASP A 123 22.89 -3.95 4.45
N GLU A 124 23.40 -3.47 5.58
CA GLU A 124 22.55 -3.04 6.71
C GLU A 124 21.66 -1.84 6.36
N GLY A 125 22.08 -0.98 5.42
CA GLY A 125 21.24 0.10 4.93
C GLY A 125 20.03 -0.43 4.17
N ALA A 126 20.24 -1.40 3.27
CA ALA A 126 19.19 -2.04 2.49
C ALA A 126 18.21 -2.82 3.37
N LYS A 127 18.71 -3.59 4.34
CA LYS A 127 17.87 -4.29 5.33
C LYS A 127 17.06 -3.31 6.17
N GLY A 128 17.68 -2.23 6.63
CA GLY A 128 17.03 -1.19 7.41
C GLY A 128 15.87 -0.51 6.68
N VAL A 129 16.06 -0.20 5.40
CA VAL A 129 15.00 0.33 4.53
C VAL A 129 13.90 -0.71 4.32
N ALA A 130 14.24 -1.94 3.95
CA ALA A 130 13.27 -3.02 3.70
C ALA A 130 12.39 -3.29 4.93
N GLN A 131 12.98 -3.40 6.13
CA GLN A 131 12.23 -3.61 7.37
C GLN A 131 11.27 -2.45 7.69
N THR A 132 11.68 -1.21 7.38
CA THR A 132 10.83 -0.04 7.60
C THR A 132 9.65 0.00 6.63
N LEU A 133 9.88 -0.31 5.34
CA LEU A 133 8.82 -0.36 4.32
C LEU A 133 7.87 -1.55 4.52
N HIS A 134 8.39 -2.68 4.99
CA HIS A 134 7.60 -3.82 5.44
C HIS A 134 6.68 -3.42 6.58
N ALA A 135 7.23 -2.82 7.63
CA ALA A 135 6.45 -2.33 8.77
C ALA A 135 5.34 -1.36 8.32
N TYR A 136 5.65 -0.40 7.44
CA TYR A 136 4.64 0.51 6.88
C TYR A 136 3.55 -0.22 6.06
N SER A 137 3.91 -1.26 5.32
CA SER A 137 2.94 -2.06 4.55
C SER A 137 2.01 -2.86 5.47
N LEU A 138 2.52 -3.39 6.59
CA LEU A 138 1.68 -4.00 7.63
C LEU A 138 0.81 -2.97 8.36
N MET A 139 1.29 -1.74 8.57
CA MET A 139 0.46 -0.65 9.10
C MET A 139 -0.75 -0.41 8.22
N ARG A 140 -0.56 -0.35 6.90
CA ARG A 140 -1.67 -0.16 5.95
C ARG A 140 -2.73 -1.25 6.09
N LEU A 141 -2.32 -2.51 6.24
CA LEU A 141 -3.22 -3.62 6.50
C LEU A 141 -3.96 -3.44 7.83
N VAL A 142 -3.24 -3.35 8.95
CA VAL A 142 -3.87 -3.37 10.28
C VAL A 142 -4.73 -2.14 10.54
N TYR A 143 -4.48 -1.01 9.89
CA TYR A 143 -5.31 0.19 10.03
C TYR A 143 -6.60 0.15 9.22
N LEU A 144 -6.65 -0.60 8.11
CA LEU A 144 -7.89 -0.77 7.34
C LEU A 144 -8.71 -1.97 7.81
N TRP A 145 -8.06 -3.09 8.15
CA TRP A 145 -8.73 -4.31 8.62
C TRP A 145 -9.04 -4.34 10.12
N ASP A 146 -8.36 -3.50 10.88
CA ASP A 146 -8.53 -3.33 12.31
C ASP A 146 -8.58 -4.67 13.07
N GLU A 147 -9.71 -5.01 13.69
CA GLU A 147 -9.90 -6.24 14.47
C GLU A 147 -9.68 -7.53 13.67
N SER A 148 -9.84 -7.50 12.34
CA SER A 148 -9.60 -8.66 11.48
C SER A 148 -8.11 -9.04 11.39
N GLY A 149 -7.22 -8.11 11.73
CA GLY A 149 -5.78 -8.35 11.78
C GLY A 149 -5.13 -8.56 10.40
N ALA A 150 -4.01 -9.29 10.38
CA ALA A 150 -3.24 -9.55 9.17
C ALA A 150 -2.43 -10.85 9.32
N ARG A 151 -2.01 -11.45 8.20
CA ARG A 151 -1.03 -12.56 8.20
C ARG A 151 0.38 -12.05 8.43
N LEU A 152 1.12 -12.78 9.27
CA LEU A 152 2.54 -12.59 9.54
C LEU A 152 3.40 -13.76 9.04
N ASN A 153 2.77 -14.73 8.37
CA ASN A 153 3.47 -15.78 7.64
C ASN A 153 3.60 -15.34 6.17
N TYR A 154 4.84 -15.36 5.66
CA TYR A 154 5.18 -14.92 4.31
C TYR A 154 5.67 -16.08 3.43
N ASP A 155 5.51 -17.31 3.92
CA ASP A 155 5.85 -18.58 3.26
C ASP A 155 4.80 -19.04 2.22
N GLY A 156 3.73 -18.26 2.04
CA GLY A 156 2.62 -18.59 1.14
C GLY A 156 1.62 -19.59 1.73
N ASP A 157 1.76 -20.02 2.97
CA ASP A 157 0.81 -20.91 3.61
C ASP A 157 -0.51 -20.19 3.94
N ILE A 158 -1.52 -20.38 3.10
CA ILE A 158 -2.85 -19.79 3.29
C ILE A 158 -3.64 -20.46 4.43
N THR A 159 -3.17 -21.57 5.00
CA THR A 159 -3.84 -22.27 6.11
C THR A 159 -3.42 -21.75 7.48
N ALA A 160 -2.31 -20.99 7.54
CA ALA A 160 -1.88 -20.34 8.76
C ALA A 160 -2.96 -19.39 9.31
N THR A 161 -3.11 -19.38 10.63
CA THR A 161 -4.06 -18.52 11.34
C THR A 161 -3.72 -17.04 11.13
N VAL A 162 -4.72 -16.22 10.84
CA VAL A 162 -4.56 -14.76 10.76
C VAL A 162 -4.17 -14.22 12.15
N SER A 163 -3.14 -13.38 12.19
CA SER A 163 -2.67 -12.78 13.44
C SER A 163 -3.57 -11.61 13.83
N THR A 164 -3.86 -11.50 15.12
CA THR A 164 -4.68 -10.42 15.69
C THR A 164 -4.00 -9.06 15.59
N LYS A 165 -4.76 -7.96 15.63
CA LYS A 165 -4.22 -6.59 15.64
C LYS A 165 -3.07 -6.38 16.63
N PRO A 166 -3.14 -6.80 17.91
CA PRO A 166 -2.00 -6.66 18.84
C PRO A 166 -0.74 -7.42 18.38
N GLN A 167 -0.90 -8.62 17.81
CA GLN A 167 0.24 -9.38 17.27
C GLN A 167 0.85 -8.70 16.05
N VAL A 168 0.02 -8.13 15.17
CA VAL A 168 0.49 -7.38 14.00
C VAL A 168 1.22 -6.10 14.43
N LEU A 169 0.68 -5.34 15.39
CA LEU A 169 1.34 -4.16 15.94
C LEU A 169 2.69 -4.50 16.61
N ALA A 170 2.78 -5.61 17.33
CA ALA A 170 4.04 -6.09 17.90
C ALA A 170 5.06 -6.50 16.82
N ALA A 171 4.62 -7.12 15.73
CA ALA A 171 5.49 -7.45 14.59
C ALA A 171 5.99 -6.18 13.88
N ILE A 172 5.13 -5.18 13.69
CA ILE A 172 5.49 -3.87 13.15
C ILE A 172 6.55 -3.20 14.03
N GLU A 173 6.36 -3.18 15.36
CA GLU A 173 7.35 -2.68 16.30
C GLU A 173 8.70 -3.40 16.16
N SER A 174 8.69 -4.74 16.12
CA SER A 174 9.91 -5.54 15.99
C SER A 174 10.65 -5.25 14.68
N LEU A 175 9.92 -5.11 13.56
CA LEU A 175 10.48 -4.74 12.27
C LEU A 175 11.11 -3.34 12.32
N LEU A 176 10.41 -2.37 12.91
CA LEU A 176 10.93 -1.01 13.01
C LEU A 176 12.20 -0.95 13.85
N ASP A 177 12.26 -1.65 14.99
CA ASP A 177 13.42 -1.66 15.88
C ASP A 177 14.62 -2.39 15.27
N ALA A 178 14.38 -3.52 14.59
CA ALA A 178 15.42 -4.17 13.80
C ALA A 178 15.92 -3.27 12.65
N GLY A 179 14.99 -2.60 11.97
CA GLY A 179 15.29 -1.62 10.92
C GLY A 179 16.17 -0.48 11.42
N TYR A 180 15.83 0.08 12.58
CA TYR A 180 16.61 1.13 13.22
C TYR A 180 18.01 0.66 13.62
N SER A 181 18.14 -0.56 14.14
CA SER A 181 19.45 -1.15 14.46
C SER A 181 20.33 -1.28 13.22
N ASN A 182 19.77 -1.76 12.11
CA ASN A 182 20.49 -1.91 10.84
C ASN A 182 20.88 -0.55 10.24
N LEU A 183 19.98 0.44 10.27
CA LEU A 183 20.29 1.80 9.82
C LEU A 183 21.42 2.45 10.63
N ASN A 184 21.48 2.23 11.95
CA ASN A 184 22.56 2.74 12.80
C ASN A 184 23.89 1.97 12.62
N SER A 185 23.84 0.76 12.09
CA SER A 185 25.02 -0.06 11.78
C SER A 185 25.52 0.15 10.34
N ALA A 186 24.74 0.84 9.51
CA ALA A 186 25.10 1.15 8.13
C ALA A 186 26.13 2.29 8.03
N GLY A 187 26.71 2.45 6.84
CA GLY A 187 27.61 3.57 6.53
C GLY A 187 26.89 4.92 6.46
N SER A 188 27.59 5.96 5.99
CA SER A 188 27.01 7.31 5.87
C SER A 188 26.07 7.48 4.67
N THR A 189 26.07 6.55 3.71
CA THR A 189 25.30 6.61 2.47
C THR A 189 24.72 5.23 2.15
N PHE A 190 23.54 5.19 1.52
CA PHE A 190 23.00 3.96 0.97
C PHE A 190 23.80 3.49 -0.25
N SER A 191 23.82 2.17 -0.49
CA SER A 191 24.36 1.54 -1.70
C SER A 191 23.41 1.61 -2.91
N PHE A 192 22.23 2.19 -2.71
CA PHE A 192 21.17 2.41 -3.68
C PHE A 192 20.62 3.83 -3.53
N SER A 193 19.85 4.28 -4.52
CA SER A 193 19.07 5.52 -4.46
C SER A 193 17.60 5.25 -4.15
N LEU A 194 17.01 6.14 -3.35
CA LEU A 194 15.55 6.24 -3.16
C LEU A 194 14.97 7.29 -4.13
N SER A 195 13.66 7.23 -4.37
CA SER A 195 12.97 8.23 -5.18
C SER A 195 13.00 9.63 -4.55
N SER A 196 12.56 10.63 -5.31
CA SER A 196 12.38 12.00 -4.81
C SER A 196 11.39 12.10 -3.63
N GLY A 197 10.54 11.09 -3.42
CA GLY A 197 9.64 11.02 -2.27
C GLY A 197 10.36 10.89 -0.93
N PHE A 198 11.62 10.46 -0.94
CA PHE A 198 12.50 10.36 0.23
C PHE A 198 13.55 11.48 0.27
N ALA A 199 13.35 12.59 -0.45
CA ALA A 199 14.26 13.74 -0.38
C ALA A 199 14.39 14.22 1.08
N GLY A 200 15.62 14.34 1.58
CA GLY A 200 15.90 14.67 2.98
C GLY A 200 15.90 13.47 3.93
N PHE A 201 15.47 12.29 3.46
CA PHE A 201 15.42 11.02 4.19
C PHE A 201 16.20 9.91 3.45
N ASN A 202 17.19 10.28 2.65
CA ASN A 202 17.89 9.40 1.70
C ASN A 202 19.32 9.01 2.11
N THR A 203 19.60 9.04 3.41
CA THR A 203 20.81 8.46 4.02
C THR A 203 20.41 7.58 5.20
N PRO A 204 21.25 6.63 5.67
CA PRO A 204 20.89 5.80 6.81
C PRO A 204 20.47 6.60 8.05
N ALA A 205 21.22 7.66 8.39
CA ALA A 205 20.90 8.52 9.53
C ALA A 205 19.60 9.31 9.37
N THR A 206 19.32 9.84 8.17
CA THR A 206 18.09 10.62 7.94
C THR A 206 16.86 9.71 7.80
N PHE A 207 17.00 8.56 7.14
CA PHE A 207 15.97 7.54 7.06
C PHE A 207 15.65 6.93 8.43
N ALA A 208 16.62 6.87 9.34
CA ALA A 208 16.38 6.45 10.72
C ALA A 208 15.38 7.39 11.44
N ASN A 209 15.35 8.69 11.13
CA ASN A 209 14.32 9.60 11.63
C ASN A 209 12.93 9.20 11.13
N PHE A 210 12.81 8.84 9.84
CA PHE A 210 11.56 8.35 9.25
C PHE A 210 11.08 7.06 9.94
N ASN A 211 11.98 6.08 10.10
CA ASN A 211 11.69 4.84 10.84
C ASN A 211 11.20 5.12 12.27
N ARG A 212 11.86 6.04 13.01
CA ARG A 212 11.45 6.39 14.37
C ARG A 212 10.14 7.16 14.42
N GLY A 213 9.84 7.99 13.43
CA GLY A 213 8.51 8.61 13.29
C GLY A 213 7.41 7.55 13.17
N LEU A 214 7.60 6.55 12.29
CA LEU A 214 6.69 5.42 12.18
C LEU A 214 6.57 4.62 13.49
N ARG A 215 7.67 4.45 14.23
CA ARG A 215 7.64 3.79 15.56
C ARG A 215 6.84 4.58 16.59
N ALA A 216 6.88 5.90 16.55
CA ALA A 216 6.05 6.76 17.40
C ALA A 216 4.56 6.56 17.09
N ARG A 217 4.17 6.58 15.80
CA ARG A 217 2.78 6.33 15.36
C ARG A 217 2.27 4.98 15.88
N VAL A 218 3.06 3.91 15.72
CA VAL A 218 2.69 2.56 16.19
C VAL A 218 2.54 2.51 17.71
N ALA A 219 3.45 3.17 18.44
CA ALA A 219 3.37 3.26 19.90
C ALA A 219 2.05 3.87 20.38
N VAL A 220 1.60 4.95 19.73
CA VAL A 220 0.31 5.59 20.01
C VAL A 220 -0.85 4.62 19.75
N HIS A 221 -0.82 3.87 18.63
CA HIS A 221 -1.82 2.82 18.37
C HIS A 221 -1.79 1.66 19.38
N GLN A 222 -0.65 1.43 20.03
CA GLN A 222 -0.51 0.47 21.13
C GLN A 222 -0.85 1.08 22.51
N SER A 223 -1.16 2.39 22.57
CA SER A 223 -1.28 3.16 23.82
C SER A 223 -0.02 3.14 24.70
N ASP A 224 1.15 2.92 24.10
CA ASP A 224 2.46 2.98 24.77
C ASP A 224 3.06 4.38 24.63
N TRP A 225 2.60 5.29 25.48
CA TRP A 225 3.02 6.70 25.47
C TRP A 225 4.51 6.88 25.77
N SER A 226 5.11 5.97 26.55
CA SER A 226 6.54 6.03 26.89
C SER A 226 7.39 5.67 25.68
N ALA A 227 7.01 4.62 24.94
CA ALA A 227 7.67 4.28 23.69
C ALA A 227 7.44 5.35 22.61
N ALA A 228 6.24 5.93 22.54
CA ALA A 228 5.93 7.04 21.63
C ALA A 228 6.89 8.21 21.85
N GLN A 229 6.99 8.69 23.10
CA GLN A 229 7.89 9.79 23.46
C GLN A 229 9.36 9.47 23.19
N THR A 230 9.78 8.23 23.44
CA THR A 230 11.16 7.79 23.15
C THR A 230 11.45 7.82 21.66
N ALA A 231 10.53 7.34 20.84
CA ALA A 231 10.66 7.37 19.39
C ALA A 231 10.67 8.81 18.84
N LEU A 232 9.80 9.69 19.34
CA LEU A 232 9.79 11.13 18.99
C LEU A 232 11.10 11.82 19.35
N ASN A 233 11.68 11.52 20.52
CA ASN A 233 12.97 12.07 20.92
C ASN A 233 14.10 11.63 19.96
N ASN A 234 14.06 10.38 19.51
CA ASN A 234 15.04 9.83 18.57
C ASN A 234 14.92 10.42 17.15
N CYS A 235 13.77 10.95 16.75
CA CYS A 235 13.60 11.70 15.50
C CYS A 235 13.35 13.21 15.72
N SER A 236 13.79 13.75 16.87
CA SER A 236 13.48 15.14 17.28
C SER A 236 13.86 16.20 16.25
N ALA A 237 14.94 15.98 15.49
CA ALA A 237 15.34 16.87 14.40
C ALA A 237 14.25 17.03 13.32
N TRP A 238 13.46 16.00 13.08
CA TRP A 238 12.31 16.03 12.16
C TRP A 238 11.00 16.38 12.88
N ALA A 239 10.74 15.80 14.06
CA ALA A 239 9.51 16.05 14.82
C ALA A 239 9.35 17.53 15.23
N THR A 240 10.45 18.25 15.41
CA THR A 240 10.45 19.70 15.74
C THR A 240 10.69 20.60 14.54
N SER A 241 10.58 20.07 13.31
CA SER A 241 10.78 20.86 12.11
C SER A 241 9.81 22.04 12.04
N SER A 242 10.34 23.21 11.67
CA SER A 242 9.55 24.40 11.37
C SER A 242 8.80 24.32 10.04
N ASN A 243 9.15 23.36 9.18
CA ASN A 243 8.40 23.08 7.95
C ASN A 243 7.40 21.94 8.23
N PRO A 244 6.09 22.22 8.33
CA PRO A 244 5.07 21.20 8.63
C PRO A 244 4.95 20.13 7.54
N ASP A 245 5.41 20.43 6.32
CA ASP A 245 5.38 19.52 5.17
C ASP A 245 6.72 18.80 4.93
N GLU A 246 7.70 18.95 5.82
CA GLU A 246 8.89 18.09 5.76
C GLU A 246 8.49 16.64 6.06
N GLY A 247 8.78 15.71 5.16
CA GLY A 247 8.38 14.32 5.34
C GLY A 247 8.72 13.41 4.18
N VAL A 248 8.21 12.19 4.26
CA VAL A 248 8.35 11.17 3.22
C VAL A 248 7.03 11.03 2.48
N TYR A 249 7.12 10.88 1.15
CA TYR A 249 5.98 10.93 0.24
C TYR A 249 5.99 9.79 -0.78
N HIS A 250 4.80 9.36 -1.17
CA HIS A 250 4.55 8.67 -2.43
C HIS A 250 4.57 9.68 -3.57
N THR A 251 5.46 9.51 -4.54
CA THR A 251 5.57 10.40 -5.72
C THR A 251 5.00 9.76 -6.97
N PHE A 252 4.40 10.57 -7.85
CA PHE A 252 3.67 10.12 -9.03
C PHE A 252 4.21 10.80 -10.29
N SER A 253 4.13 10.12 -11.43
CA SER A 253 4.57 10.67 -12.72
C SER A 253 3.91 9.94 -13.90
N THR A 254 4.13 10.45 -15.12
CA THR A 254 3.82 9.73 -16.37
C THR A 254 5.02 8.93 -16.90
N GLY A 255 6.04 8.70 -16.07
CA GLY A 255 7.16 7.86 -16.44
C GLY A 255 6.70 6.47 -16.88
N ALA A 256 7.50 5.81 -17.72
CA ALA A 256 7.19 4.43 -18.09
C ALA A 256 7.09 3.56 -16.84
N ASN A 257 6.00 2.79 -16.73
CA ASN A 257 5.66 1.95 -15.58
C ASN A 257 5.44 2.70 -14.25
N ASP A 258 5.15 4.00 -14.29
CA ASP A 258 4.66 4.76 -13.14
C ASP A 258 3.17 5.10 -13.32
N GLN A 259 2.56 5.68 -12.29
CA GLN A 259 1.13 5.99 -12.26
C GLN A 259 0.87 7.39 -11.71
N GLY A 260 -0.33 7.90 -12.00
CA GLY A 260 -0.82 9.15 -11.41
C GLY A 260 -1.42 8.94 -10.02
N ASN A 261 -1.47 10.01 -9.25
CA ASN A 261 -2.23 10.11 -8.00
C ASN A 261 -3.73 10.04 -8.33
N GLU A 262 -4.35 8.91 -8.00
CA GLU A 262 -5.78 8.67 -8.21
C GLU A 262 -6.69 9.48 -7.27
N MET A 263 -6.13 10.17 -6.26
CA MET A 263 -6.89 11.03 -5.36
C MET A 263 -7.13 12.43 -5.92
N TYR A 264 -6.56 12.77 -7.08
CA TYR A 264 -6.77 14.06 -7.72
C TYR A 264 -8.00 14.04 -8.64
N GLU A 265 -8.92 14.96 -8.39
CA GLU A 265 -9.97 15.39 -9.31
C GLU A 265 -10.00 16.93 -9.28
N ALA A 266 -10.24 17.57 -10.42
CA ALA A 266 -10.37 19.03 -10.46
C ALA A 266 -11.62 19.44 -9.65
N ALA A 267 -11.43 20.20 -8.58
CA ALA A 267 -12.49 20.49 -7.61
C ALA A 267 -13.67 21.30 -8.20
N ASP A 268 -13.42 22.03 -9.30
CA ASP A 268 -14.39 22.79 -10.10
C ASP A 268 -14.90 22.02 -11.34
N GLY A 269 -14.49 20.76 -11.52
CA GLY A 269 -14.92 19.91 -12.62
C GLY A 269 -16.42 19.63 -12.60
N GLU A 270 -17.01 19.35 -13.77
CA GLU A 270 -18.44 19.03 -13.90
C GLU A 270 -18.85 17.83 -13.04
N TYR A 271 -17.98 16.82 -12.96
CA TYR A 271 -18.14 15.64 -12.10
C TYR A 271 -16.93 15.51 -11.18
N VAL A 272 -17.18 15.39 -9.87
CA VAL A 272 -16.19 15.09 -8.83
C VAL A 272 -16.76 13.95 -7.99
N LYS A 273 -15.99 12.88 -7.80
CA LYS A 273 -16.45 11.69 -7.08
C LYS A 273 -16.07 11.75 -5.62
N LEU A 274 -14.84 12.16 -5.31
CA LEU A 274 -14.40 12.35 -3.93
C LEU A 274 -14.97 13.65 -3.36
N MET A 275 -15.97 13.51 -2.49
CA MET A 275 -16.71 14.62 -1.91
C MET A 275 -16.54 14.61 -0.40
N ILE A 276 -16.10 15.71 0.20
CA ILE A 276 -15.89 15.82 1.65
C ILE A 276 -17.23 15.73 2.38
N HIS A 277 -17.24 15.05 3.53
CA HIS A 277 -18.45 14.92 4.35
C HIS A 277 -18.89 16.29 4.88
N PRO A 278 -20.20 16.64 4.86
CA PRO A 278 -20.68 17.95 5.33
C PRO A 278 -20.32 18.31 6.78
N SER A 279 -20.08 17.31 7.64
CA SER A 279 -19.59 17.53 9.01
C SER A 279 -18.24 18.24 9.07
N HIS A 280 -17.41 18.15 8.02
CA HIS A 280 -16.14 18.86 7.96
C HIS A 280 -16.29 20.37 8.15
N ILE A 281 -17.39 20.95 7.65
CA ILE A 281 -17.70 22.38 7.87
C ILE A 281 -18.50 22.57 9.15
N ALA A 282 -19.47 21.68 9.42
CA ALA A 282 -20.38 21.85 10.55
C ALA A 282 -19.68 21.75 11.91
N ASP A 283 -18.65 20.91 12.01
CA ASP A 283 -17.92 20.62 13.25
C ASP A 283 -16.62 21.42 13.38
N ALA A 284 -16.27 22.21 12.35
CA ALA A 284 -15.05 23.00 12.36
C ALA A 284 -15.10 24.12 13.41
N GLU A 285 -13.96 24.34 14.08
CA GLU A 285 -13.81 25.49 14.97
C GLU A 285 -13.88 26.81 14.20
N SER A 286 -14.54 27.81 14.79
CA SER A 286 -14.69 29.12 14.16
C SER A 286 -13.32 29.75 13.86
N GLY A 287 -13.05 30.00 12.57
CA GLY A 287 -11.81 30.61 12.11
C GLY A 287 -10.71 29.62 11.73
N ASP A 288 -10.99 28.31 11.74
CA ASP A 288 -10.06 27.31 11.23
C ASP A 288 -9.86 27.47 9.71
N SER A 289 -8.69 27.99 9.31
CA SER A 289 -8.39 28.22 7.90
C SER A 289 -8.24 26.93 7.10
N ARG A 290 -8.03 25.76 7.74
CA ARG A 290 -7.90 24.47 7.03
C ARG A 290 -9.16 24.11 6.26
N VAL A 291 -10.33 24.56 6.72
CA VAL A 291 -11.60 24.40 6.00
C VAL A 291 -11.57 25.21 4.70
N THR A 292 -11.15 26.48 4.76
CA THR A 292 -11.13 27.34 3.57
C THR A 292 -9.95 27.07 2.64
N ASP A 293 -8.83 26.60 3.18
CA ASP A 293 -7.58 26.40 2.46
C ASP A 293 -7.57 25.05 1.69
N ASN A 294 -8.24 24.03 2.22
CA ASN A 294 -8.21 22.66 1.68
C ASN A 294 -9.54 22.18 1.06
N THR A 295 -10.53 23.07 0.95
CA THR A 295 -11.81 22.73 0.33
C THR A 295 -12.25 23.75 -0.72
N HIS A 296 -13.04 23.26 -1.67
CA HIS A 296 -13.78 24.08 -2.62
C HIS A 296 -15.27 23.86 -2.43
N ILE A 297 -15.98 24.95 -2.13
CA ILE A 297 -17.44 24.98 -2.03
C ILE A 297 -18.01 25.10 -3.44
N ARG A 298 -18.60 24.01 -3.92
CA ARG A 298 -19.24 23.94 -5.23
C ARG A 298 -20.59 24.65 -5.20
N SER A 299 -21.00 25.21 -6.34
CA SER A 299 -22.35 25.79 -6.50
C SER A 299 -23.46 24.76 -6.61
N GLU A 300 -23.10 23.51 -6.93
CA GLU A 300 -24.01 22.39 -7.10
C GLU A 300 -23.85 21.40 -5.96
N VAL A 301 -24.98 20.90 -5.47
CA VAL A 301 -25.02 19.77 -4.52
C VAL A 301 -25.02 18.49 -5.34
N ILE A 302 -24.05 17.61 -5.08
CA ILE A 302 -24.05 16.26 -5.61
C ILE A 302 -24.88 15.39 -4.68
N THR A 303 -25.90 14.73 -5.25
CA THR A 303 -26.76 13.78 -4.55
C THR A 303 -26.62 12.40 -5.18
N TYR A 304 -26.26 11.39 -4.40
CA TYR A 304 -26.17 9.99 -4.83
C TYR A 304 -26.44 9.07 -3.65
N ASP A 305 -27.26 8.02 -3.83
CA ASP A 305 -27.66 7.09 -2.77
C ASP A 305 -28.15 7.79 -1.48
N GLU A 306 -28.96 8.84 -1.63
CA GLU A 306 -29.46 9.68 -0.52
C GLU A 306 -28.38 10.43 0.28
N LEU A 307 -27.12 10.41 -0.17
CA LEU A 307 -26.02 11.20 0.37
C LEU A 307 -25.90 12.50 -0.41
N GLU A 308 -25.59 13.58 0.30
CA GLU A 308 -25.44 14.91 -0.28
C GLU A 308 -24.11 15.54 0.16
N SER A 309 -23.38 16.12 -0.80
CA SER A 309 -22.26 17.01 -0.51
C SER A 309 -22.05 18.02 -1.63
N PHE A 310 -21.53 19.18 -1.27
CA PHE A 310 -21.15 20.27 -2.17
C PHE A 310 -19.70 20.70 -1.93
N ILE A 311 -18.92 19.87 -1.23
CA ILE A 311 -17.57 20.20 -0.77
C ILE A 311 -16.59 19.28 -1.49
N ALA A 312 -15.73 19.84 -2.35
CA ALA A 312 -14.66 19.09 -3.00
C ALA A 312 -13.32 19.36 -2.30
N PRO A 313 -12.41 18.36 -2.22
CA PRO A 313 -11.07 18.58 -1.69
C PRO A 313 -10.20 19.38 -2.67
N THR A 314 -9.30 20.21 -2.15
CA THR A 314 -8.28 20.93 -2.94
C THR A 314 -6.85 20.58 -2.52
N LEU A 315 -6.67 19.48 -1.76
CA LEU A 315 -5.35 19.05 -1.29
C LEU A 315 -4.36 18.73 -2.42
N TYR A 316 -4.87 18.27 -3.57
CA TYR A 316 -4.07 17.98 -4.75
C TYR A 316 -4.45 18.92 -5.89
N SER A 317 -3.45 19.49 -6.54
CA SER A 317 -3.54 20.36 -7.70
C SER A 317 -3.28 19.64 -9.03
N SER A 318 -2.76 18.41 -8.99
CA SER A 318 -2.55 17.57 -10.17
C SER A 318 -2.50 16.08 -9.83
N SER A 319 -2.63 15.23 -10.85
CA SER A 319 -2.37 13.78 -10.75
C SER A 319 -0.91 13.43 -10.51
N TYR A 320 -0.01 14.40 -10.31
CA TYR A 320 1.40 14.15 -9.96
C TYR A 320 1.73 14.62 -8.55
N ASP A 321 0.77 15.24 -7.86
CA ASP A 321 1.01 15.75 -6.52
C ASP A 321 1.27 14.58 -5.57
N PRO A 322 2.34 14.67 -4.76
CA PRO A 322 2.74 13.58 -3.90
C PRO A 322 1.75 13.37 -2.76
N VAL A 323 1.61 12.11 -2.33
CA VAL A 323 0.77 11.73 -1.19
C VAL A 323 1.67 11.45 0.02
N PRO A 324 1.49 12.11 1.18
CA PRO A 324 2.36 11.90 2.32
C PRO A 324 2.25 10.47 2.89
N ILE A 325 3.41 9.89 3.20
CA ILE A 325 3.51 8.69 4.06
C ILE A 325 3.48 9.12 5.53
N MET A 326 4.25 10.16 5.83
CA MET A 326 4.30 10.83 7.12
C MET A 326 5.00 12.18 6.97
N ARG A 327 4.44 13.22 7.60
CA ARG A 327 4.99 14.57 7.69
C ARG A 327 5.36 14.95 9.13
N SER A 328 6.19 15.97 9.30
CA SER A 328 6.60 16.51 10.60
C SER A 328 5.39 16.97 11.43
N VAL A 329 4.39 17.59 10.81
CA VAL A 329 3.16 18.02 11.48
C VAL A 329 2.39 16.84 12.09
N GLU A 330 2.43 15.66 11.48
CA GLU A 330 1.78 14.48 12.05
C GLU A 330 2.49 14.03 13.33
N LEU A 331 3.83 14.11 13.37
CA LEU A 331 4.60 13.80 14.57
C LEU A 331 4.36 14.77 15.72
N GLN A 332 4.06 16.03 15.41
CA GLN A 332 3.73 17.07 16.40
C GLN A 332 2.37 16.85 17.05
N LEU A 333 1.50 16.04 16.43
CA LEU A 333 0.17 15.70 16.92
C LEU A 333 0.11 14.38 17.69
N LEU A 334 1.20 13.59 17.71
CA LEU A 334 1.33 12.34 18.48
C LEU A 334 1.66 12.60 19.96
#